data_AF-A0AAV7TRR1-F1
#
_entry.id   AF-A0AAV7TRR1-F1
#
_cell.length_a   1.000
_cell.length_b   1.000
_cell.length_c   1.000
_cell.angle_alpha   90.00
_cell.angle_beta   90.00
_cell.angle_gamma   90.00
#
_symmetry.space_group_name_H-M   'P 1'
#
loop_
_entity.id
_entity.type
_entity.pdbx_description
1 polymer ?
#
loop_
_entity_poly.entity_id
_entity_poly.type
_entity_poly.pdbx_seq_one_letter_code
_entity_poly.pdbx_strand_id
1 'polypeptide(L)'
;QLAEIKALVMALEHTDPAQLSLIVCDSYNCVQYFNEYLHYWCQNGFRDSKGNTIKHRLLWGKVADLKETLPNVHVVHTLGNQCVGILIAGNTLADEAAKSA
;
A
#
# COMPACT_ATOMS: atom_id res chain seq x y z
N GLN A 1 10.38 -2.66 -3.33
CA GLN A 1 9.86 -1.76 -2.28
C GLN A 1 9.51 -0.34 -2.76
N LEU A 2 10.41 0.46 -3.37
CA LEU A 2 10.01 1.81 -3.86
C LEU A 2 8.86 1.73 -4.88
N ALA A 3 8.93 0.78 -5.81
CA ALA A 3 7.87 0.53 -6.79
C ALA A 3 6.54 0.14 -6.12
N GLU A 4 6.57 -0.79 -5.16
CA GLU A 4 5.39 -1.23 -4.41
C GLU A 4 4.70 -0.07 -3.67
N ILE A 5 5.45 0.80 -2.98
CA ILE A 5 4.87 1.94 -2.27
C ILE A 5 4.30 2.96 -3.26
N LYS A 6 4.96 3.19 -4.41
CA LYS A 6 4.45 4.07 -5.46
C LYS A 6 3.15 3.52 -6.07
N ALA A 7 3.09 2.21 -6.32
CA ALA A 7 1.89 1.56 -6.83
C ALA A 7 0.74 1.67 -5.81
N LEU A 8 1.02 1.49 -4.52
CA LEU A 8 0.04 1.70 -3.46
C LEU A 8 -0.47 3.14 -3.41
N VAL A 9 0.42 4.14 -3.48
CA VAL A 9 0.03 5.56 -3.54
C VAL A 9 -0.87 5.81 -4.75
N MET A 10 -0.48 5.33 -5.92
CA MET A 10 -1.27 5.49 -7.15
C MET A 10 -2.66 4.86 -7.01
N ALA A 11 -2.75 3.65 -6.45
CA ALA A 11 -4.04 2.98 -6.23
C ALA A 11 -4.94 3.78 -5.26
N LEU A 12 -4.37 4.30 -4.17
CA LEU A 12 -5.10 5.12 -3.21
C LEU A 12 -5.60 6.44 -3.84
N GLU A 13 -4.77 7.11 -4.65
CA GLU A 13 -5.15 8.36 -5.33
C GLU A 13 -6.30 8.18 -6.34
N HIS A 14 -6.45 6.98 -6.91
CA HIS A 14 -7.53 6.67 -7.86
C HIS A 14 -8.75 6.02 -7.18
N THR A 15 -8.71 5.86 -5.86
CA THR A 15 -9.82 5.28 -5.12
C THR A 15 -10.89 6.34 -4.83
N ASP A 16 -12.15 6.02 -5.11
CA ASP A 16 -13.29 6.86 -4.77
C ASP A 16 -13.56 6.79 -3.24
N PRO A 17 -13.48 7.91 -2.49
CA PRO A 17 -13.74 7.93 -1.05
C PRO A 17 -15.15 7.46 -0.65
N ALA A 18 -16.12 7.59 -1.56
CA ALA A 18 -17.51 7.19 -1.31
C ALA A 18 -17.76 5.69 -1.48
N GLN A 19 -16.81 4.94 -2.05
CA GLN A 19 -16.99 3.52 -2.36
C GLN A 19 -16.15 2.63 -1.45
N LEU A 20 -16.73 1.48 -1.08
CA LEU A 20 -15.98 0.39 -0.46
C LEU A 20 -15.00 -0.19 -1.48
N SER A 21 -13.71 -0.05 -1.22
CA SER A 21 -12.65 -0.38 -2.17
C SER A 21 -11.66 -1.37 -1.58
N LEU A 22 -11.29 -2.36 -2.38
CA LEU A 22 -10.28 -3.36 -2.04
C LEU A 22 -9.06 -3.18 -2.94
N ILE A 23 -7.94 -2.77 -2.35
CA ILE A 23 -6.63 -2.72 -3.02
C ILE A 23 -5.88 -4.01 -2.72
N VAL A 24 -5.43 -4.66 -3.77
CA VAL A 24 -4.68 -5.92 -3.68
C VAL A 24 -3.21 -5.63 -3.94
N CYS A 25 -2.34 -6.11 -3.05
CA CYS A 25 -0.90 -5.90 -3.13
C CYS A 25 -0.18 -7.24 -2.90
N ASP A 26 0.82 -7.52 -3.73
CA ASP A 26 1.68 -8.71 -3.65
C ASP A 26 2.80 -8.58 -2.61
N SER A 27 3.03 -7.38 -2.08
CA SER A 27 4.04 -7.10 -1.05
C SER A 27 3.43 -7.21 0.34
N TYR A 28 3.69 -8.35 1.00
CA TYR A 28 3.31 -8.58 2.39
C TYR A 28 3.76 -7.42 3.31
N ASN A 29 4.98 -6.94 3.11
CA ASN A 29 5.53 -5.84 3.90
C ASN A 29 4.74 -4.54 3.70
N CYS A 30 4.40 -4.17 2.47
CA CYS A 30 3.61 -2.95 2.24
C CYS A 30 2.22 -3.06 2.87
N VAL A 31 1.58 -4.22 2.79
CA VAL A 31 0.28 -4.48 3.40
C VAL A 31 0.37 -4.38 4.93
N GLN A 32 1.36 -5.02 5.57
CA GLN A 32 1.56 -4.91 7.01
C GLN A 32 1.87 -3.48 7.43
N TYR A 33 2.74 -2.77 6.70
CA TYR A 33 3.07 -1.40 7.03
C TYR A 33 1.85 -0.48 6.95
N PHE A 34 1.02 -0.62 5.93
CA PHE A 34 -0.22 0.13 5.79
C PHE A 34 -1.22 -0.18 6.91
N ASN A 35 -1.42 -1.46 7.24
CA ASN A 35 -2.46 -1.89 8.17
C ASN A 35 -2.06 -1.73 9.65
N GLU A 36 -0.82 -2.07 10.00
CA GLU A 36 -0.39 -2.22 11.40
C GLU A 36 0.57 -1.12 11.86
N TYR A 37 1.53 -0.71 11.03
CA TYR A 37 2.64 0.15 11.48
C TYR A 37 2.43 1.64 11.22
N LEU A 38 1.65 2.00 10.20
CA LEU A 38 1.54 3.39 9.74
C LEU A 38 1.10 4.34 10.84
N HIS A 39 0.16 3.91 11.69
CA HIS A 39 -0.32 4.69 12.83
C HIS A 39 0.81 5.02 13.81
N TYR A 40 1.61 4.02 14.20
CA TYR A 40 2.74 4.20 15.10
C TYR A 40 3.84 5.07 14.48
N TRP A 41 4.07 4.94 13.18
CA TRP A 41 5.05 5.79 12.48
C TRP A 41 4.61 7.24 12.45
N CYS A 42 3.32 7.54 12.22
CA CYS A 42 2.81 8.90 12.26
C CYS A 42 3.02 9.53 13.64
N GLN A 43 2.72 8.78 14.72
CA GLN A 43 2.91 9.24 16.09
C GLN A 43 4.39 9.51 16.44
N ASN A 44 5.30 8.71 15.88
CA ASN A 44 6.74 8.82 16.16
C ASN A 44 7.51 9.66 15.11
N GLY A 45 6.81 10.45 14.28
CA GLY A 45 7.45 11.31 13.27
C GLY A 45 8.24 10.52 12.21
N PHE A 46 7.78 9.33 11.87
CA PHE A 46 8.40 8.36 10.95
C PHE A 46 9.83 7.97 11.36
N ARG A 47 10.01 7.67 12.65
CA ARG A 47 11.25 7.11 13.20
C ARG A 47 11.06 5.70 13.76
N ASP A 48 12.09 4.88 13.63
CA ASP A 48 12.15 3.56 14.27
C ASP A 48 12.52 3.65 15.76
N SER A 49 12.48 2.53 16.47
CA SER A 49 12.84 2.45 17.90
C SER A 49 14.30 2.79 18.20
N LYS A 50 15.16 2.81 17.18
CA LYS A 50 16.58 3.19 17.27
C LYS A 50 16.80 4.66 16.90
N GLY A 51 15.73 5.40 16.59
CA GLY A 51 15.76 6.81 16.19
C GLY A 51 16.09 7.05 14.71
N ASN A 52 16.29 6.00 13.90
CA ASN A 52 16.53 6.15 12.48
C ASN A 52 15.25 6.54 11.75
N THR A 53 15.41 7.24 10.64
CA THR A 53 14.27 7.59 9.78
C THR A 53 13.76 6.37 9.03
N ILE A 54 12.44 6.15 9.05
CA ILE A 54 11.80 5.10 8.27
C ILE A 54 12.07 5.33 6.79
N LYS A 55 12.48 4.26 6.09
CA LYS A 55 12.78 4.32 4.66
C LYS A 55 11.55 4.79 3.88
N HIS A 56 11.75 5.68 2.93
CA HIS A 56 10.69 6.29 2.13
C HIS A 56 9.64 7.07 2.94
N ARG A 57 10.04 7.71 4.06
CA ARG A 57 9.15 8.48 4.95
C ARG A 57 8.14 9.39 4.23
N LEU A 58 8.56 10.05 3.13
CA LEU A 58 7.72 11.01 2.42
C LEU A 58 6.55 10.31 1.71
N LEU A 59 6.80 9.13 1.14
CA LEU A 59 5.74 8.34 0.52
C LEU A 59 4.81 7.76 1.58
N TRP A 60 5.35 7.29 2.71
CA TRP A 60 4.50 6.83 3.82
C TRP A 60 3.67 7.95 4.45
N GLY A 61 4.19 9.18 4.50
CA GLY A 61 3.42 10.36 4.87
C GLY A 61 2.22 10.56 3.94
N LYS A 62 2.45 10.56 2.63
CA LYS A 62 1.36 10.65 1.64
C LYS A 62 0.34 9.50 1.76
N VAL A 63 0.80 8.27 2.01
CA VAL A 63 -0.08 7.13 2.25
C VAL A 63 -0.95 7.35 3.50
N ALA A 64 -0.39 7.93 4.57
CA ALA A 64 -1.14 8.25 5.78
C ALA A 64 -2.22 9.30 5.51
N ASP A 65 -1.86 10.39 4.82
CA ASP A 65 -2.80 11.45 4.43
C ASP A 65 -3.96 10.88 3.61
N LEU A 66 -3.66 10.02 2.62
CA LEU A 66 -4.68 9.37 1.79
C LEU A 66 -5.56 8.42 2.60
N LYS A 67 -4.97 7.63 3.52
CA LYS A 67 -5.71 6.69 4.38
C LYS A 67 -6.74 7.41 5.26
N GLU A 68 -6.42 8.60 5.77
CA GLU A 68 -7.36 9.40 6.56
C GLU A 68 -8.57 9.87 5.72
N THR A 69 -8.35 10.13 4.43
CA THR A 69 -9.43 10.54 3.50
C THR A 69 -10.24 9.38 2.91
N LEU A 70 -9.78 8.13 3.11
CA LEU A 70 -10.34 6.92 2.50
C LEU A 70 -10.80 5.92 3.59
N PRO A 71 -11.88 6.22 4.35
CA PRO A 71 -12.33 5.39 5.47
C PRO A 71 -12.82 3.99 5.05
N ASN A 72 -13.18 3.82 3.77
CA ASN A 72 -13.73 2.58 3.21
C ASN A 72 -12.72 1.81 2.33
N VAL A 73 -11.42 2.05 2.51
CA VAL A 73 -10.36 1.31 1.82
C VAL A 73 -9.83 0.17 2.66
N HIS A 74 -9.72 -1.01 2.05
CA HIS A 74 -9.01 -2.16 2.60
C HIS A 74 -7.86 -2.55 1.69
N VAL A 75 -6.68 -2.74 2.26
CA VAL A 75 -5.49 -3.23 1.54
C VAL A 75 -5.21 -4.66 1.98
N VAL A 76 -5.21 -5.60 1.04
CA VAL A 76 -5.00 -7.03 1.31
C VAL A 76 -3.81 -7.58 0.57
N HIS A 77 -3.14 -8.54 1.21
CA HIS A 77 -2.03 -9.27 0.62
C HIS A 77 -2.54 -10.40 -0.27
N THR A 78 -2.06 -10.47 -1.51
CA THR A 78 -2.20 -11.64 -2.36
C THR A 78 -0.90 -12.45 -2.34
N LEU A 79 -0.99 -13.77 -2.24
CA LEU A 79 0.17 -14.67 -2.34
C LEU A 79 0.58 -14.82 -3.82
N GLY A 80 0.96 -13.73 -4.49
CA GLY A 80 1.38 -13.74 -5.91
C GLY A 80 0.58 -14.71 -6.79
N ASN A 81 1.28 -15.47 -7.65
CA ASN A 81 0.70 -16.47 -8.56
C ASN A 81 0.04 -17.70 -7.87
N GLN A 82 -0.17 -17.69 -6.55
CA GLN A 82 -0.74 -18.82 -5.79
C GLN A 82 -2.19 -18.59 -5.31
N CYS A 83 -2.76 -17.40 -5.48
CA CYS A 83 -4.20 -17.24 -5.29
C CYS A 83 -4.97 -17.94 -6.42
N VAL A 84 -6.26 -18.26 -6.25
CA VAL A 84 -7.09 -18.93 -7.27
C VAL A 84 -8.20 -17.98 -7.68
N GLY A 85 -8.35 -17.65 -8.97
CA GLY A 85 -9.47 -16.84 -9.50
C GLY A 85 -9.13 -15.41 -9.93
N ILE A 86 -10.11 -14.49 -9.83
CA ILE A 86 -10.07 -13.11 -10.40
C ILE A 86 -8.87 -12.28 -9.91
N LEU A 87 -8.40 -12.52 -8.68
CA LEU A 87 -7.30 -11.76 -8.07
C LEU A 87 -5.93 -12.00 -8.74
N ILE A 88 -5.69 -13.19 -9.33
CA ILE A 88 -4.44 -13.44 -10.08
C ILE A 88 -4.43 -12.60 -11.36
N ALA A 89 -5.54 -12.59 -12.10
CA ALA A 89 -5.63 -11.87 -13.36
C ALA A 89 -5.35 -10.38 -13.15
N GLY A 90 -5.90 -9.80 -12.08
CA GLY A 90 -5.59 -8.42 -11.69
C GLY A 90 -4.12 -8.20 -11.32
N ASN A 91 -3.52 -9.11 -10.53
CA ASN A 91 -2.12 -8.99 -10.15
C ASN A 91 -1.16 -9.10 -11.34
N THR A 92 -1.37 -10.07 -12.24
CA THR A 92 -0.54 -10.23 -13.44
C THR A 92 -0.57 -8.97 -14.31
N LEU A 93 -1.76 -8.37 -14.50
CA LEU A 93 -1.89 -7.11 -15.24
C LEU A 93 -1.16 -5.96 -14.56
N ALA A 94 -1.22 -5.88 -13.22
CA ALA A 94 -0.47 -4.88 -12.46
C ALA A 94 1.05 -5.09 -12.57
N ASP A 95 1.54 -6.33 -12.53
CA ASP A 95 2.96 -6.67 -12.71
C ASP A 95 3.48 -6.30 -14.10
N GLU A 96 2.67 -6.52 -15.15
CA GLU A 96 3.00 -6.13 -16.53
C GLU A 96 3.04 -4.60 -16.68
N ALA A 97 2.07 -3.89 -16.11
CA ALA A 97 2.06 -2.43 -16.09
C ALA A 97 3.27 -1.86 -15.32
N ALA A 98 3.66 -2.46 -14.20
CA ALA A 98 4.81 -2.01 -13.42
C ALA A 98 6.15 -2.25 -14.12
N LYS A 99 6.29 -3.31 -14.93
CA LYS A 99 7.51 -3.58 -15.71
C LYS A 99 7.70 -2.64 -16.90
N SER A 100 6.60 -2.06 -17.38
CA SER A 100 6.59 -1.19 -18.56
C SER A 100 6.68 0.31 -18.24
N ALA A 101 6.68 0.68 -16.95
CA ALA A 101 6.76 2.04 -16.43
C ALA A 101 8.15 2.37 -15.83
#